data_AF-L9L872-F1
#
_entry.id   AF-L9L872-F1
#
_cell.length_a   1.000
_cell.length_b   1.000
_cell.length_c   1.000
_cell.angle_alpha   90.00
_cell.angle_beta   90.00
_cell.angle_gamma   90.00
#
_symmetry.space_group_name_H-M   'P 1'
#
loop_
_entity.id
_entity.type
_entity.pdbx_description
1 polymer ?
#
loop_
_entity_poly.entity_id
_entity_poly.type
_entity_poly.pdbx_seq_one_letter_code
_entity_poly.pdbx_strand_id
1 'polypeptide(L)'
;MCFAKKHKRKGLKKMQANNAKAMSAQAEAIKTLIKSKEVQKGVPKGSSRKLSCLAYIAHLKLGKRARARIVKGLRLFRPKANKAKAQTKTQTKAQASGAAPSSVPAPAQAPKGIQAPTKAL
;
A
#
# COMPACT_ATOMS: atom_id res chain seq x y z
N MET A 1 3.22 -52.74 44.64
CA MET A 1 3.77 -52.74 43.25
C MET A 1 5.30 -52.51 43.16
N CYS A 2 6.09 -52.81 44.19
CA CYS A 2 7.52 -52.42 44.21
C CYS A 2 8.41 -53.27 43.28
N PHE A 3 8.08 -54.55 43.09
CA PHE A 3 8.87 -55.48 42.27
C PHE A 3 9.00 -55.06 40.81
N ALA A 4 7.91 -54.64 40.16
CA ALA A 4 7.96 -54.20 38.76
C ALA A 4 8.86 -52.96 38.55
N LYS A 5 8.87 -52.01 39.50
CA LYS A 5 9.76 -50.84 39.46
C LYS A 5 11.22 -51.23 39.68
N LYS A 6 11.51 -52.23 40.52
CA LYS A 6 12.86 -52.74 40.80
C LYS A 6 13.53 -53.36 39.56
N HIS A 7 12.79 -54.06 38.71
CA HIS A 7 13.35 -54.78 37.55
C HIS A 7 13.39 -54.00 36.22
N LYS A 8 12.99 -52.72 36.18
CA LYS A 8 12.92 -51.92 34.93
C LYS A 8 14.26 -51.77 34.21
N ARG A 9 15.38 -51.80 34.94
CA ARG A 9 16.72 -51.70 34.33
C ARG A 9 17.04 -52.85 33.39
N LYS A 10 16.45 -54.05 33.59
CA LYS A 10 16.68 -55.23 32.74
C LYS A 10 16.25 -55.01 31.29
N GLY A 11 15.23 -54.20 31.05
CA GLY A 11 14.71 -53.89 29.70
C GLY A 11 15.17 -52.57 29.11
N LEU A 12 16.01 -51.81 29.83
CA LEU A 12 16.28 -50.40 29.50
C LEU A 12 16.96 -50.23 28.12
N LYS A 13 17.97 -51.06 27.80
CA LYS A 13 18.68 -50.99 26.51
C LYS A 13 17.76 -51.27 25.32
N LYS A 14 16.86 -52.24 25.45
CA LYS A 14 15.87 -52.58 24.41
C LYS A 14 14.87 -51.44 24.20
N MET A 15 14.42 -50.82 25.29
CA MET A 15 13.52 -49.66 25.25
C MET A 15 14.20 -48.44 24.61
N GLN A 16 15.47 -48.16 24.94
CA GLN A 16 16.21 -47.05 24.34
C GLN A 16 16.38 -47.21 22.83
N ALA A 17 16.75 -48.41 22.37
CA ALA A 17 16.87 -48.69 20.95
C ALA A 17 15.54 -48.57 20.20
N ASN A 18 14.43 -49.02 20.80
CA ASN A 18 13.10 -48.85 20.23
C ASN A 18 12.68 -47.38 20.15
N ASN A 19 12.92 -46.60 21.21
CA ASN A 19 12.64 -45.17 21.24
C ASN A 19 13.48 -44.41 20.19
N ALA A 20 14.75 -44.76 20.02
CA ALA A 20 15.59 -44.17 18.97
C ALA A 20 15.02 -44.44 17.56
N LYS A 21 14.59 -45.68 17.29
CA LYS A 21 13.95 -46.05 16.02
C LYS A 21 12.62 -45.30 15.81
N ALA A 22 11.83 -45.13 16.87
CA ALA A 22 10.58 -44.37 16.80
C ALA A 22 10.83 -42.89 16.50
N MET A 23 11.81 -42.27 17.15
CA MET A 23 12.20 -40.88 16.88
C MET A 23 12.75 -40.69 15.46
N SER A 24 13.57 -41.62 14.96
CA SER A 24 14.08 -41.55 13.59
C SER A 24 12.96 -41.68 12.55
N ALA A 25 12.01 -42.60 12.78
CA ALA A 25 10.84 -42.75 11.91
C ALA A 25 9.95 -41.49 11.92
N GLN A 26 9.74 -40.88 13.10
CA GLN A 26 8.97 -39.64 13.23
C GLN A 26 9.68 -38.48 12.51
N ALA A 27 11.01 -38.37 12.62
CA ALA A 27 11.78 -37.34 11.93
C ALA A 27 11.66 -37.47 10.40
N GLU A 28 11.77 -38.69 9.85
CA GLU A 28 11.58 -38.92 8.41
C GLU A 28 10.14 -38.63 7.97
N ALA A 29 9.13 -38.99 8.77
CA ALA A 29 7.73 -38.66 8.48
C ALA A 29 7.45 -37.15 8.49
N ILE A 30 8.06 -36.39 9.41
CA ILE A 30 7.95 -34.92 9.43
C ILE A 30 8.65 -34.33 8.21
N LYS A 31 9.84 -34.83 7.86
CA LYS A 31 10.59 -34.39 6.68
C LYS A 31 9.79 -34.62 5.39
N THR A 32 9.15 -35.79 5.25
CA THR A 32 8.29 -36.08 4.09
C THR A 32 7.02 -35.22 4.10
N LEU A 33 6.41 -34.95 5.25
CA LEU A 33 5.26 -34.05 5.37
C LEU A 33 5.59 -32.60 5.00
N ILE A 34 6.76 -32.11 5.40
CA ILE A 34 7.20 -30.75 5.06
C ILE A 34 7.39 -30.63 3.54
N LYS A 35 8.07 -31.61 2.93
CA LYS A 35 8.25 -31.68 1.47
C LYS A 35 6.92 -31.83 0.73
N SER A 36 6.01 -32.66 1.23
CA SER A 36 4.70 -32.83 0.58
C SER A 36 3.83 -31.58 0.70
N LYS A 37 3.93 -30.81 1.80
CA LYS A 37 3.26 -29.49 1.92
C LYS A 37 3.86 -28.44 0.99
N GLU A 38 5.14 -28.54 0.64
CA GLU A 38 5.75 -27.68 -0.39
C GLU A 38 5.19 -28.02 -1.78
N VAL A 39 5.06 -29.31 -2.10
CA VAL A 39 4.50 -29.80 -3.37
C VAL A 39 2.99 -29.58 -3.46
N GLN A 40 2.25 -29.79 -2.37
CA GLN A 40 0.82 -29.58 -2.26
C GLN A 40 0.44 -28.16 -1.83
N LYS A 41 1.33 -27.19 -1.99
CA LYS A 41 0.93 -25.78 -1.95
C LYS A 41 0.15 -25.43 -3.22
N GLY A 42 -0.92 -26.19 -3.47
CA GLY A 42 -1.96 -25.86 -4.42
C GLY A 42 -2.48 -24.50 -4.01
N VAL A 43 -2.20 -23.52 -4.86
CA VAL A 43 -2.60 -22.14 -4.68
C VAL A 43 -4.12 -22.15 -4.48
N PRO A 44 -4.64 -21.89 -3.26
CA PRO A 44 -6.08 -21.69 -3.13
C PRO A 44 -6.37 -20.47 -4.00
N LYS A 45 -7.23 -20.66 -5.00
CA LYS A 45 -7.59 -19.64 -5.98
C LYS A 45 -7.99 -18.38 -5.21
N GLY A 46 -7.08 -17.42 -5.18
CA GLY A 46 -7.08 -16.38 -4.18
C GLY A 46 -8.28 -15.47 -4.38
N SER A 47 -8.98 -15.13 -3.30
CA SER A 47 -9.84 -13.96 -3.29
C SER A 47 -9.05 -12.77 -3.85
N SER A 48 -9.72 -11.96 -4.68
CA SER A 48 -9.03 -10.87 -5.36
C SER A 48 -8.29 -9.98 -4.35
N ARG A 49 -7.07 -9.57 -4.68
CA ARG A 49 -6.22 -8.71 -3.83
C ARG A 49 -6.97 -7.48 -3.31
N LYS A 50 -7.94 -6.98 -4.08
CA LYS A 50 -8.82 -5.86 -3.71
C LYS A 50 -9.71 -6.19 -2.51
N LEU A 51 -10.39 -7.34 -2.49
CA LEU A 51 -11.25 -7.75 -1.38
C LEU A 51 -10.44 -7.97 -0.10
N SER A 52 -9.28 -8.63 -0.20
CA SER A 52 -8.37 -8.83 0.93
C SER A 52 -7.81 -7.51 1.47
N CYS A 53 -7.57 -6.53 0.59
CA CYS A 53 -7.18 -5.18 1.00
C CYS A 53 -8.29 -4.46 1.77
N LEU A 54 -9.55 -4.56 1.31
CA LEU A 54 -10.69 -3.96 2.01
C LEU A 54 -10.92 -4.60 3.38
N ALA A 55 -10.84 -5.94 3.47
CA ALA A 55 -10.93 -6.66 4.73
C ALA A 55 -9.82 -6.22 5.71
N TYR A 56 -8.59 -6.04 5.22
CA TYR A 56 -7.46 -5.53 6.00
C TYR A 56 -7.71 -4.10 6.52
N ILE A 57 -8.26 -3.21 5.68
CA ILE A 57 -8.57 -1.82 6.06
C ILE A 57 -9.71 -1.77 7.09
N ALA A 58 -10.72 -2.64 6.95
CA ALA A 58 -11.82 -2.77 7.91
C ALA A 58 -11.35 -3.35 9.26
N HIS A 59 -10.29 -4.17 9.27
CA HIS A 59 -9.84 -4.86 10.47
C HIS A 59 -9.37 -3.89 11.58
N LEU A 60 -9.93 -4.00 12.79
CA LEU A 60 -9.70 -3.04 13.87
C LEU A 60 -8.25 -2.97 14.34
N LYS A 61 -7.55 -4.11 14.48
CA LYS A 61 -6.16 -4.16 14.96
C LYS A 61 -5.14 -3.88 13.88
N LEU A 62 -5.36 -4.48 12.70
CA LEU A 62 -4.37 -4.52 11.62
C LEU A 62 -4.48 -3.30 10.70
N GLY A 63 -5.69 -2.79 10.44
CA GLY A 63 -5.95 -1.68 9.52
C GLY A 63 -5.75 -0.28 10.10
N LYS A 64 -5.31 -0.12 11.36
CA LYS A 64 -5.22 1.20 12.03
C LYS A 64 -4.36 2.20 11.25
N ARG A 65 -3.20 1.77 10.79
CA ARG A 65 -2.26 2.63 10.04
C ARG A 65 -2.78 2.98 8.64
N ALA A 66 -3.45 2.02 7.98
CA ALA A 66 -4.08 2.25 6.69
C ALA A 66 -5.19 3.31 6.78
N ARG A 67 -6.11 3.17 7.75
CA ARG A 67 -7.17 4.15 7.99
C ARG A 67 -6.60 5.53 8.34
N ALA A 68 -5.60 5.59 9.21
CA ALA A 68 -4.95 6.86 9.56
C ALA A 68 -4.32 7.56 8.34
N ARG A 69 -3.71 6.81 7.41
CA ARG A 69 -3.16 7.37 6.16
C ARG A 69 -4.26 7.86 5.22
N ILE A 70 -5.36 7.12 5.07
CA ILE A 70 -6.51 7.53 4.25
C ILE A 70 -7.09 8.85 4.78
N VAL A 71 -7.31 8.94 6.10
CA VAL A 71 -7.81 10.16 6.74
C VAL A 71 -6.83 11.33 6.58
N LYS A 72 -5.53 11.09 6.71
CA LYS A 72 -4.51 12.12 6.47
C LYS A 72 -4.48 12.58 5.01
N GLY A 73 -4.56 11.66 4.05
CA GLY A 73 -4.59 12.00 2.62
C GLY A 73 -5.83 12.81 2.25
N LEU A 74 -6.98 12.48 2.84
CA LEU A 74 -8.22 13.23 2.65
C LEU A 74 -8.14 14.65 3.25
N ARG A 75 -7.59 14.78 4.46
CA ARG A 75 -7.40 16.09 5.11
C ARG A 75 -6.31 16.94 4.44
N LEU A 76 -5.27 16.31 3.91
CA LEU A 76 -4.13 16.96 3.27
C LEU A 76 -4.35 17.12 1.76
N PHE A 77 -5.58 16.98 1.25
CA PHE A 77 -5.92 17.39 -0.11
C PHE A 77 -5.64 18.90 -0.24
N ARG A 78 -4.41 19.23 -0.61
CA ARG A 78 -3.93 20.58 -0.83
C ARG A 78 -4.20 20.86 -2.31
N PRO A 79 -5.20 21.68 -2.66
CA PRO A 79 -5.48 21.94 -4.06
C PRO A 79 -4.29 22.70 -4.63
N LYS A 80 -3.62 22.08 -5.60
CA LYS A 80 -2.57 22.74 -6.39
C LYS A 80 -3.12 23.94 -7.19
N ALA A 81 -4.45 24.10 -7.26
CA ALA A 81 -5.16 25.21 -7.91
C ALA A 81 -5.15 26.55 -7.12
N ASN A 82 -4.69 26.57 -5.86
CA ASN A 82 -4.79 27.79 -5.03
C ASN A 82 -3.58 28.72 -5.17
N LYS A 83 -2.65 28.45 -6.10
CA LYS A 83 -1.53 29.37 -6.40
C LYS A 83 -1.80 30.32 -7.58
N ALA A 84 -2.84 30.08 -8.40
CA ALA A 84 -3.15 30.93 -9.55
C ALA A 84 -4.18 32.04 -9.28
N LYS A 85 -4.91 32.00 -8.15
CA LYS A 85 -5.94 33.03 -7.82
C LYS A 85 -5.49 34.10 -6.81
N ALA A 86 -4.27 34.02 -6.28
CA ALA A 86 -3.75 34.99 -5.32
C ALA A 86 -2.92 36.13 -5.95
N GLN A 87 -2.68 36.11 -7.27
CA GLN A 87 -1.98 37.20 -7.99
C GLN A 87 -2.93 38.19 -8.68
N THR A 88 -4.24 37.93 -8.72
CA THR A 88 -5.21 38.80 -9.44
C THR A 88 -6.11 39.63 -8.51
N LYS A 89 -5.67 39.93 -7.28
CA LYS A 89 -6.44 40.78 -6.36
C LYS A 89 -5.65 41.84 -5.61
N THR A 90 -4.50 42.26 -6.14
CA THR A 90 -3.68 43.37 -5.61
C THR A 90 -3.26 44.38 -6.68
N GLN A 91 -4.09 44.62 -7.70
CA GLN A 91 -3.86 45.70 -8.69
C GLN A 91 -5.09 46.61 -8.94
N THR A 92 -6.09 46.64 -8.05
CA THR A 92 -7.26 47.53 -8.24
C THR A 92 -7.52 48.46 -7.05
N LYS A 93 -6.53 48.77 -6.22
CA LYS A 93 -6.68 49.84 -5.22
C LYS A 93 -5.38 50.56 -4.93
N ALA A 94 -4.85 51.25 -5.94
CA ALA A 94 -3.83 52.29 -5.75
C ALA A 94 -3.86 53.28 -6.93
N GLN A 95 -5.02 53.87 -7.20
CA GLN A 95 -5.10 55.11 -7.99
C GLN A 95 -6.18 55.98 -7.37
N ALA A 96 -5.80 56.64 -6.27
CA ALA A 96 -6.42 57.85 -5.78
C ALA A 96 -5.27 58.82 -5.47
N SER A 97 -5.40 60.06 -5.94
CA SER A 97 -4.42 61.16 -5.96
C SER A 97 -3.36 61.06 -7.08
N GLY A 98 -3.21 61.97 -8.03
CA GLY A 98 -3.81 63.29 -8.29
C GLY A 98 -3.06 63.98 -9.45
N ALA A 99 -3.72 64.96 -10.09
CA ALA A 99 -3.20 66.05 -10.94
C ALA A 99 -2.84 65.80 -12.45
N ALA A 100 -3.81 66.21 -13.30
CA ALA A 100 -3.71 67.14 -14.46
C ALA A 100 -2.99 66.73 -15.80
N PRO A 101 -3.47 67.26 -16.96
CA PRO A 101 -3.63 66.49 -18.20
C PRO A 101 -2.72 66.93 -19.38
N SER A 102 -2.68 66.10 -20.44
CA SER A 102 -2.28 66.35 -21.85
C SER A 102 -1.42 65.16 -22.32
N SER A 103 -1.83 64.30 -23.24
CA SER A 103 -2.07 64.60 -24.65
C SER A 103 -2.60 63.34 -25.38
N VAL A 104 -3.63 63.54 -26.22
CA VAL A 104 -4.01 62.84 -27.48
C VAL A 104 -3.89 61.31 -27.60
N PRO A 105 -4.99 60.56 -27.89
CA PRO A 105 -4.89 59.21 -28.43
C PRO A 105 -5.10 59.18 -29.96
N ALA A 106 -4.14 58.62 -30.70
CA ALA A 106 -4.31 58.21 -32.09
C ALA A 106 -4.40 56.66 -32.15
N PRO A 107 -5.37 56.05 -32.86
CA PRO A 107 -5.53 54.60 -32.89
C PRO A 107 -4.98 53.98 -34.19
N ALA A 108 -4.20 52.90 -34.08
CA ALA A 108 -3.86 51.97 -35.15
C ALA A 108 -3.13 50.78 -34.50
N GLN A 109 -3.30 49.50 -34.80
CA GLN A 109 -4.07 48.74 -35.78
C GLN A 109 -4.04 47.27 -35.28
N ALA A 110 -5.01 46.46 -35.70
CA ALA A 110 -5.03 45.00 -35.47
C ALA A 110 -3.82 44.29 -36.11
N PRO A 111 -3.65 42.99 -35.81
CA PRO A 111 -3.82 42.05 -36.91
C PRO A 111 -4.73 40.87 -36.57
N LYS A 112 -5.72 40.69 -37.44
CA LYS A 112 -6.47 39.45 -37.66
C LYS A 112 -5.53 38.42 -38.28
N GLY A 113 -5.68 37.15 -37.89
CA GLY A 113 -5.03 36.03 -38.57
C GLY A 113 -5.42 34.68 -37.96
N ILE A 114 -6.65 34.25 -38.22
CA ILE A 114 -7.07 32.85 -38.09
C ILE A 114 -6.60 32.13 -39.35
N GLN A 115 -5.76 31.09 -39.24
CA GLN A 115 -5.72 30.00 -40.21
C GLN A 115 -4.95 28.77 -39.69
N ALA A 116 -5.70 27.73 -39.31
CA ALA A 116 -5.39 26.34 -39.69
C ALA A 116 -6.30 26.03 -40.91
N PRO A 117 -6.07 25.03 -41.79
CA PRO A 117 -5.58 23.68 -41.45
C PRO A 117 -4.74 22.94 -42.54
N THR A 118 -4.45 21.67 -42.23
CA THR A 118 -4.49 20.45 -43.09
C THR A 118 -3.23 19.87 -43.78
N LYS A 119 -3.14 18.54 -43.59
CA LYS A 119 -2.56 17.43 -44.39
C LYS A 119 -1.03 17.32 -44.47
N ALA A 120 -0.42 16.25 -43.94
CA ALA A 120 -0.38 14.84 -44.38
C ALA A 120 0.70 14.57 -45.44
N LEU A 121 1.84 14.03 -44.99
CA LEU A 121 2.45 12.77 -45.45
C LEU A 121 3.40 12.27 -44.35
#